data_AF-A0A972CV19-F1
#
_entry.id   AF-A0A972CV19-F1
#
_cell.length_a   1.000
_cell.length_b   1.000
_cell.length_c   1.000
_cell.angle_alpha   90.00
_cell.angle_beta   90.00
_cell.angle_gamma   90.00
#
_symmetry.space_group_name_H-M   'P 1'
#
loop_
_entity.id
_entity.type
_entity.pdbx_description
1 polymer ?
#
loop_
_entity_poly.entity_id
_entity_poly.type
_entity_poly.pdbx_seq_one_letter_code
_entity_poly.pdbx_strand_id
1 'polypeptide(L)'
;MKRRFGISLLVLLLSMALLAGCSGQDNEPATGDDTKELVDGTYLIKEPVSDKGNYPMVKLVVENGEIKEFKYSEILATSGEEKNESNYKYAEGIQVIANLNEQFNEKKDLNEIDFDAVSGATHTKENFKKLTEAILEKAQKGETYEPVLKDGEYTAKAEEDSHGWLGEVKVVVRDGQIVGVDYFETAVADMEGTKVVFNEDNEPVTDEDGKPKTEEVEVKQGDRKSVENYAYLNTFEVITQMQKLIIDNNGTDNIDLDSVTGATGTRTNIVDLVNKALEGAKL
;
A
#
# COMPACT_ATOMS: atom_id res chain seq x y z
N MET A 1 70.26 11.28 49.28
CA MET A 1 71.35 11.60 48.32
C MET A 1 70.86 12.68 47.35
N LYS A 2 71.75 13.56 46.86
CA LYS A 2 71.58 14.54 45.73
C LYS A 2 70.22 15.30 45.65
N ARG A 3 70.12 16.55 46.11
CA ARG A 3 70.41 17.83 45.38
C ARG A 3 69.42 18.07 44.21
N ARG A 4 68.77 19.24 44.02
CA ARG A 4 69.06 20.66 44.43
C ARG A 4 67.78 21.55 44.38
N PHE A 5 67.83 22.70 45.09
CA PHE A 5 67.26 24.05 44.81
C PHE A 5 66.38 24.26 43.55
N GLY A 6 65.33 25.11 43.52
CA GLY A 6 64.75 26.02 44.53
C GLY A 6 64.35 27.41 43.97
N ILE A 7 63.42 28.09 44.66
CA ILE A 7 63.24 29.57 44.74
C ILE A 7 62.45 30.31 43.61
N SER A 8 61.24 30.79 43.99
CA SER A 8 60.60 32.08 43.59
C SER A 8 60.11 32.31 42.14
N LEU A 9 59.26 33.31 41.81
CA LEU A 9 58.68 34.46 42.55
C LEU A 9 57.30 34.89 41.95
N LEU A 10 56.50 35.65 42.72
CA LEU A 10 55.51 36.73 42.40
C LEU A 10 54.82 36.87 40.99
N VAL A 11 53.65 37.52 40.76
CA VAL A 11 52.42 37.92 41.53
C VAL A 11 51.54 38.86 40.65
N LEU A 12 50.24 39.09 41.00
CA LEU A 12 49.32 40.14 40.44
C LEU A 12 49.06 40.02 38.90
N LEU A 13 48.10 40.64 38.18
CA LEU A 13 46.79 41.34 38.32
C LEU A 13 46.20 41.47 36.88
N LEU A 14 44.95 41.82 36.54
CA LEU A 14 43.67 42.11 37.22
C LEU A 14 42.50 41.79 36.23
N SER A 15 41.25 41.89 36.68
CA SER A 15 40.01 41.93 35.88
C SER A 15 39.95 43.02 34.81
N MET A 16 39.18 42.80 33.72
CA MET A 16 37.83 43.39 33.60
C MET A 16 37.07 42.86 32.37
N ALA A 17 35.78 42.58 32.55
CA ALA A 17 34.84 42.43 31.46
C ALA A 17 34.23 43.79 31.10
N LEU A 18 33.97 44.04 29.83
CA LEU A 18 33.15 45.16 29.36
C LEU A 18 32.09 44.64 28.39
N LEU A 19 30.84 45.02 28.66
CA LEU A 19 29.69 44.82 27.79
C LEU A 19 29.36 46.12 27.05
N ALA A 20 28.59 45.94 25.97
CA ALA A 20 27.81 46.95 25.23
C ALA A 20 28.54 47.89 24.27
N GLY A 21 28.11 47.82 23.00
CA GLY A 21 28.29 48.81 21.95
C GLY A 21 27.25 48.55 20.86
N CYS A 22 26.43 49.55 20.54
CA CYS A 22 25.28 49.41 19.62
C CYS A 22 25.58 49.95 18.21
N SER A 23 24.60 49.75 17.31
CA SER A 23 24.33 50.45 16.05
C SER A 23 24.98 49.93 14.76
N GLY A 24 24.16 49.87 13.71
CA GLY A 24 24.49 49.42 12.36
C GLY A 24 23.35 48.61 11.76
N GLN A 25 22.58 49.20 10.85
CA GLN A 25 21.69 48.42 9.97
C GLN A 25 22.54 47.79 8.88
N ASP A 26 22.39 46.49 8.67
CA ASP A 26 22.48 45.89 7.34
C ASP A 26 21.28 44.96 7.16
N ASN A 27 20.43 45.28 6.20
CA ASN A 27 19.38 44.37 5.74
C ASN A 27 20.03 43.37 4.77
N GLU A 28 20.59 42.28 5.29
CA GLU A 28 20.74 41.09 4.46
C GLU A 28 19.34 40.54 4.17
N PRO A 29 18.97 40.29 2.90
CA PRO A 29 17.83 39.43 2.63
C PRO A 29 18.22 38.04 3.11
N ALA A 30 17.54 37.56 4.14
CA ALA A 30 17.54 36.13 4.44
C ALA A 30 16.89 35.40 3.26
N THR A 31 17.68 35.07 2.25
CA THR A 31 17.39 33.96 1.34
C THR A 31 17.58 32.68 2.15
N GLY A 32 16.68 32.48 3.12
CA GLY A 32 16.43 31.18 3.69
C GLY A 32 15.85 30.34 2.57
N ASP A 33 16.70 29.51 1.99
CA ASP A 33 16.22 28.33 1.31
C ASP A 33 15.58 27.46 2.39
N ASP A 34 14.24 27.53 2.52
CA ASP A 34 13.46 26.74 3.48
C ASP A 34 13.35 25.27 3.02
N THR A 35 14.44 24.73 2.46
CA THR A 35 14.68 23.30 2.25
C THR A 35 14.88 22.66 3.63
N LYS A 36 13.75 22.41 4.31
CA LYS A 36 13.72 21.62 5.54
C LYS A 36 14.46 20.31 5.31
N GLU A 37 15.54 20.14 6.07
CA GLU A 37 16.39 18.96 6.07
C GLU A 37 15.54 17.69 6.23
N LEU A 38 15.75 16.70 5.34
CA LEU A 38 15.04 15.42 5.41
C LEU A 38 15.63 14.59 6.55
N VAL A 39 14.78 14.02 7.39
CA VAL A 39 15.23 13.13 8.47
C VAL A 39 15.51 11.73 7.90
N ASP A 40 16.63 11.14 8.28
CA ASP A 40 17.00 9.76 7.90
C ASP A 40 15.94 8.74 8.32
N GLY A 41 15.65 7.77 7.44
CA GLY A 41 14.72 6.70 7.71
C GLY A 41 13.98 6.20 6.46
N THR A 42 13.17 5.15 6.66
CA THR A 42 12.20 4.68 5.67
C THR A 42 10.86 5.35 5.92
N TYR A 43 10.16 5.72 4.85
CA TYR A 43 8.83 6.30 4.86
C TYR A 43 7.96 5.56 3.86
N LEU A 44 6.67 5.45 4.17
CA LEU A 44 5.71 4.69 3.37
C LEU A 44 4.32 5.30 3.52
N ILE A 45 3.60 5.42 2.40
CA ILE A 45 2.18 5.78 2.36
C ILE A 45 1.47 4.77 1.45
N LYS A 46 0.40 4.16 1.97
CA LYS A 46 -0.50 3.25 1.24
C LYS A 46 -1.90 3.85 1.29
N GLU A 47 -2.45 4.25 0.14
CA GLU A 47 -3.84 4.71 0.09
C GLU A 47 -4.81 3.50 0.14
N PRO A 48 -6.08 3.72 0.53
CA PRO A 48 -7.10 2.65 0.53
C PRO A 48 -7.40 2.08 -0.86
N VAL A 49 -7.85 0.82 -0.93
CA VAL A 49 -8.26 0.15 -2.17
C VAL A 49 -9.44 0.90 -2.81
N SER A 50 -9.24 1.41 -4.03
CA SER A 50 -10.34 2.03 -4.78
C SER A 50 -11.38 1.00 -5.24
N ASP A 51 -12.57 1.47 -5.60
CA ASP A 51 -13.67 0.62 -6.09
C ASP A 51 -13.35 -0.08 -7.43
N LYS A 52 -12.21 0.27 -8.05
CA LYS A 52 -11.63 -0.40 -9.22
C LYS A 52 -10.61 -1.50 -8.83
N GLY A 53 -10.56 -1.92 -7.57
CA GLY A 53 -9.68 -3.00 -7.08
C GLY A 53 -8.18 -2.68 -7.15
N ASN A 54 -7.81 -1.40 -7.08
CA ASN A 54 -6.42 -0.97 -7.13
C ASN A 54 -6.18 0.31 -6.32
N TYR A 55 -4.94 0.58 -5.92
CA TYR A 55 -4.57 1.75 -5.11
C TYR A 55 -3.11 2.14 -5.33
N PRO A 56 -2.76 3.43 -5.13
CA PRO A 56 -1.38 3.88 -5.13
C PRO A 56 -0.69 3.65 -3.77
N MET A 57 0.62 3.43 -3.84
CA MET A 57 1.52 3.28 -2.71
C MET A 57 2.84 3.98 -3.05
N VAL A 58 3.43 4.69 -2.09
CA VAL A 58 4.72 5.34 -2.26
C VAL A 58 5.66 5.00 -1.11
N LYS A 59 6.93 4.77 -1.43
CA LYS A 59 8.02 4.50 -0.50
C LYS A 59 9.17 5.47 -0.76
N LEU A 60 9.81 5.92 0.31
CA LEU A 60 10.96 6.82 0.28
C LEU A 60 11.97 6.33 1.33
N VAL A 61 13.26 6.30 1.00
CA VAL A 61 14.35 6.07 1.95
C VAL A 61 15.30 7.25 1.92
N VAL A 62 15.58 7.82 3.09
CA VAL A 62 16.49 8.95 3.31
C VAL A 62 17.70 8.46 4.12
N GLU A 63 18.90 8.78 3.67
CA GLU A 63 20.15 8.53 4.41
C GLU A 63 21.10 9.73 4.27
N ASN A 64 21.67 10.19 5.38
CA ASN A 64 22.50 11.39 5.47
C ASN A 64 21.79 12.65 4.90
N GLY A 65 20.48 12.77 5.12
CA GLY A 65 19.64 13.86 4.62
C GLY A 65 19.28 13.79 3.12
N GLU A 66 19.76 12.77 2.40
CA GLU A 66 19.55 12.61 0.95
C GLU A 66 18.57 11.47 0.62
N ILE A 67 17.72 11.67 -0.40
CA ILE A 67 16.82 10.63 -0.93
C ILE A 67 17.63 9.54 -1.66
N LYS A 68 17.71 8.34 -1.08
CA LYS A 68 18.38 7.18 -1.68
C LYS A 68 17.45 6.34 -2.55
N GLU A 69 16.27 5.99 -2.03
CA GLU A 69 15.24 5.23 -2.74
C GLU A 69 13.96 6.07 -2.83
N PHE A 70 13.33 6.09 -3.99
CA PHE A 70 11.94 6.53 -4.15
C PHE A 70 11.23 5.59 -5.11
N LYS A 71 10.02 5.16 -4.75
CA LYS A 71 9.18 4.31 -5.58
C LYS A 71 7.72 4.68 -5.38
N TYR A 72 7.06 5.08 -6.47
CA TYR A 72 5.60 5.16 -6.59
C TYR A 72 5.10 3.94 -7.38
N SER A 73 4.09 3.26 -6.84
CA SER A 73 3.48 2.07 -7.43
C SER A 73 1.97 2.21 -7.42
N GLU A 74 1.28 1.73 -8.45
CA GLU A 74 -0.14 1.43 -8.38
C GLU A 74 -0.31 -0.10 -8.35
N ILE A 75 -1.00 -0.62 -7.33
CA ILE A 75 -1.05 -2.05 -7.02
C ILE A 75 -2.46 -2.59 -7.28
N LEU A 76 -2.55 -3.80 -7.83
CA LEU A 76 -3.79 -4.55 -7.98
C LEU A 76 -4.11 -5.31 -6.69
N ALA A 77 -5.24 -4.99 -6.05
CA ALA A 77 -5.57 -5.50 -4.71
C ALA A 77 -5.76 -7.02 -4.64
N THR A 78 -6.19 -7.67 -5.73
CA THR A 78 -6.33 -9.14 -5.75
C THR A 78 -4.97 -9.84 -5.80
N SER A 79 -4.07 -9.43 -6.69
CA SER A 79 -2.77 -10.13 -6.87
C SER A 79 -1.63 -9.60 -6.00
N GLY A 80 -1.74 -8.36 -5.50
CA GLY A 80 -0.65 -7.64 -4.86
C GLY A 80 0.46 -7.19 -5.82
N GLU A 81 0.29 -7.39 -7.11
CA GLU A 81 1.25 -6.98 -8.14
C GLU A 81 1.15 -5.48 -8.44
N GLU A 82 2.27 -4.87 -8.78
CA GLU A 82 2.26 -3.56 -9.43
C GLU A 82 1.62 -3.69 -10.83
N LYS A 83 0.83 -2.68 -11.21
CA LYS A 83 0.30 -2.56 -12.57
C LYS A 83 1.44 -2.54 -13.58
N ASN A 84 1.34 -3.37 -14.60
CA ASN A 84 2.29 -3.47 -15.70
C ASN A 84 1.57 -3.92 -16.99
N GLU A 85 2.30 -3.97 -18.11
CA GLU A 85 1.73 -4.27 -19.44
C GLU A 85 1.08 -5.66 -19.54
N SER A 86 1.43 -6.61 -18.67
CA SER A 86 0.86 -7.97 -18.68
C SER A 86 -0.39 -8.14 -17.82
N ASN A 87 -0.60 -7.30 -16.81
CA ASN A 87 -1.72 -7.41 -15.86
C ASN A 87 -2.69 -6.22 -15.90
N TYR A 88 -2.40 -5.15 -16.66
CA TYR A 88 -3.23 -3.95 -16.72
C TYR A 88 -3.43 -3.42 -18.14
N LYS A 89 -4.69 -3.26 -18.54
CA LYS A 89 -5.11 -3.00 -19.93
C LYS A 89 -4.83 -1.59 -20.49
N TYR A 90 -4.42 -0.63 -19.67
CA TYR A 90 -4.19 0.76 -20.08
C TYR A 90 -2.69 1.08 -20.07
N ALA A 91 -2.05 0.92 -21.21
CA ALA A 91 -0.59 1.07 -21.37
C ALA A 91 -0.10 2.49 -21.03
N GLU A 92 -0.90 3.53 -21.30
CA GLU A 92 -0.58 4.92 -21.01
C GLU A 92 -0.35 5.15 -19.52
N GLY A 93 -1.14 4.49 -18.66
CA GLY A 93 -0.95 4.53 -17.21
C GLY A 93 0.39 3.94 -16.77
N ILE A 94 0.81 2.84 -17.40
CA ILE A 94 2.08 2.17 -17.10
C ILE A 94 3.26 3.06 -17.50
N GLN A 95 3.19 3.68 -18.67
CA GLN A 95 4.21 4.61 -19.16
C GLN A 95 4.33 5.86 -18.28
N VAL A 96 3.20 6.42 -17.82
CA VAL A 96 3.20 7.55 -16.87
C VAL A 96 3.82 7.14 -15.53
N ILE A 97 3.48 5.96 -14.96
CA ILE A 97 4.09 5.46 -13.73
C ILE A 97 5.61 5.33 -13.87
N ALA A 98 6.08 4.71 -14.95
CA ALA A 98 7.50 4.51 -15.21
C ALA A 98 8.25 5.86 -15.33
N ASN A 99 7.74 6.76 -16.16
CA ASN A 99 8.37 8.06 -16.41
C ASN A 99 8.40 8.97 -15.16
N LEU A 100 7.34 9.00 -14.34
CA LEU A 100 7.33 9.81 -13.12
C LEU A 100 8.33 9.26 -12.07
N ASN A 101 8.46 7.94 -11.95
CA ASN A 101 9.47 7.31 -11.10
C ASN A 101 10.90 7.62 -11.58
N GLU A 102 11.15 7.57 -12.89
CA GLU A 102 12.44 7.92 -13.51
C GLU A 102 12.78 9.38 -13.22
N GLN A 103 11.92 10.31 -13.63
CA GLN A 103 12.13 11.75 -13.43
C GLN A 103 12.39 12.12 -11.97
N PHE A 104 11.61 11.59 -11.01
CA PHE A 104 11.83 11.93 -9.60
C PHE A 104 13.08 11.27 -9.03
N ASN A 105 13.47 10.08 -9.48
CA ASN A 105 14.73 9.49 -9.03
C ASN A 105 15.97 10.20 -9.58
N GLU A 106 15.89 10.83 -10.75
CA GLU A 106 16.95 11.69 -11.29
C GLU A 106 17.01 13.06 -10.60
N LYS A 107 15.87 13.74 -10.48
CA LYS A 107 15.80 15.15 -10.06
C LYS A 107 15.77 15.32 -8.54
N LYS A 108 15.15 14.37 -7.81
CA LYS A 108 14.88 14.41 -6.37
C LYS A 108 14.05 15.63 -5.87
N ASP A 109 13.63 16.54 -6.76
CA ASP A 109 12.68 17.62 -6.51
C ASP A 109 11.39 17.40 -7.32
N LEU A 110 10.24 17.54 -6.65
CA LEU A 110 8.92 17.43 -7.26
C LEU A 110 8.58 18.62 -8.17
N ASN A 111 9.16 19.80 -7.91
CA ASN A 111 8.93 21.01 -8.71
C ASN A 111 9.58 20.93 -10.10
N GLU A 112 10.60 20.08 -10.27
CA GLU A 112 11.28 19.87 -11.54
C GLU A 112 10.61 18.80 -12.43
N ILE A 113 9.57 18.11 -11.95
CA ILE A 113 8.89 17.04 -12.70
C ILE A 113 8.04 17.61 -13.83
N ASP A 114 8.32 17.16 -15.06
CA ASP A 114 7.49 17.43 -16.22
C ASP A 114 6.33 16.42 -16.24
N PHE A 115 5.19 16.85 -15.71
CA PHE A 115 3.97 16.05 -15.70
C PHE A 115 3.33 15.89 -17.08
N ASP A 116 3.74 16.63 -18.11
CA ASP A 116 3.18 16.58 -19.47
C ASP A 116 4.04 15.78 -20.46
N ALA A 117 5.23 15.32 -20.04
CA ALA A 117 6.15 14.49 -20.83
C ALA A 117 5.52 13.20 -21.42
N VAL A 118 4.53 12.62 -20.73
CA VAL A 118 3.71 11.50 -21.21
C VAL A 118 2.24 11.89 -21.11
N SER A 119 1.46 11.71 -22.17
CA SER A 119 0.04 12.11 -22.22
C SER A 119 -0.88 11.12 -21.49
N GLY A 120 -2.06 11.60 -21.09
CA GLY A 120 -3.07 10.78 -20.41
C GLY A 120 -2.83 10.59 -18.91
N ALA A 121 -3.47 9.54 -18.36
CA ALA A 121 -3.41 9.09 -16.95
C ALA A 121 -3.46 10.20 -15.88
N THR A 122 -4.39 11.18 -16.03
CA THR A 122 -4.52 12.34 -15.13
C THR A 122 -4.54 11.98 -13.65
N HIS A 123 -5.32 10.98 -13.24
CA HIS A 123 -5.40 10.55 -11.84
C HIS A 123 -4.09 9.94 -11.30
N THR A 124 -3.30 9.26 -12.14
CA THR A 124 -1.97 8.76 -11.77
C THR A 124 -1.02 9.93 -11.50
N LYS A 125 -1.06 10.99 -12.31
CA LYS A 125 -0.27 12.21 -12.11
C LYS A 125 -0.68 12.97 -10.85
N GLU A 126 -1.99 13.10 -10.62
CA GLU A 126 -2.57 13.71 -9.41
C GLU A 126 -2.14 12.96 -8.13
N ASN A 127 -2.29 11.63 -8.14
CA ASN A 127 -1.88 10.76 -7.03
C ASN A 127 -0.37 10.81 -6.79
N PHE A 128 0.44 10.73 -7.86
CA PHE A 128 1.89 10.85 -7.77
C PHE A 128 2.29 12.15 -7.09
N LYS A 129 1.75 13.29 -7.54
CA LYS A 129 2.03 14.60 -6.95
C LYS A 129 1.63 14.64 -5.48
N LYS A 130 0.36 14.36 -5.16
CA LYS A 130 -0.20 14.35 -3.80
C LYS A 130 0.65 13.51 -2.84
N LEU A 131 0.99 12.28 -3.24
CA LEU A 131 1.67 11.33 -2.38
C LEU A 131 3.16 11.61 -2.26
N THR A 132 3.78 12.21 -3.28
CA THR A 132 5.17 12.68 -3.20
C THR A 132 5.29 13.90 -2.29
N GLU A 133 4.37 14.87 -2.37
CA GLU A 133 4.28 15.97 -1.40
C GLU A 133 4.13 15.44 0.04
N ALA A 134 3.19 14.50 0.24
CA ALA A 134 2.91 13.94 1.56
C ALA A 134 4.10 13.13 2.14
N ILE A 135 4.79 12.29 1.34
CA ILE A 135 5.89 11.49 1.87
C ILE A 135 7.15 12.33 2.15
N LEU A 136 7.39 13.39 1.38
CA LEU A 136 8.41 14.39 1.69
C LEU A 136 8.08 15.15 2.98
N GLU A 137 6.81 15.51 3.20
CA GLU A 137 6.37 16.13 4.47
C GLU A 137 6.58 15.19 5.66
N LYS A 138 6.30 13.88 5.52
CA LYS A 138 6.61 12.87 6.55
C LYS A 138 8.11 12.78 6.84
N ALA A 139 8.94 12.84 5.80
CA ALA A 139 10.40 12.83 5.94
C ALA A 139 10.96 14.08 6.62
N GLN A 140 10.42 15.28 6.32
CA GLN A 140 10.77 16.51 7.02
C GLN A 140 10.35 16.52 8.50
N LYS A 141 9.37 15.70 8.88
CA LYS A 141 8.90 15.56 10.27
C LYS A 141 9.54 14.40 11.03
N GLY A 142 10.28 13.51 10.35
CA GLY A 142 10.76 12.25 10.94
C GLY A 142 9.63 11.28 11.29
N GLU A 143 8.50 11.31 10.56
CA GLU A 143 7.40 10.35 10.72
C GLU A 143 7.73 9.01 10.03
N THR A 144 8.77 8.32 10.52
CA THR A 144 9.29 7.09 9.92
C THR A 144 8.28 5.94 9.95
N TYR A 145 8.47 5.00 9.03
CA TYR A 145 7.70 3.77 8.89
C TYR A 145 8.53 2.57 9.35
N GLU A 146 7.92 1.71 10.16
CA GLU A 146 8.48 0.43 10.60
C GLU A 146 7.63 -0.74 10.07
N PRO A 147 8.22 -1.73 9.37
CA PRO A 147 7.52 -2.94 8.95
C PRO A 147 6.91 -3.71 10.14
N VAL A 148 5.69 -4.24 9.97
CA VAL A 148 5.00 -5.06 10.99
C VAL A 148 4.77 -6.52 10.56
N LEU A 149 5.04 -6.83 9.29
CA LEU A 149 4.97 -8.18 8.72
C LEU A 149 6.27 -8.50 7.96
N LYS A 150 6.55 -9.79 7.81
CA LYS A 150 7.61 -10.36 6.96
C LYS A 150 7.10 -10.43 5.53
N ASP A 151 7.85 -9.86 4.59
CA ASP A 151 7.55 -9.94 3.16
C ASP A 151 7.49 -11.39 2.66
N GLY A 152 6.56 -11.66 1.74
CA GLY A 152 6.37 -12.99 1.18
C GLY A 152 4.96 -13.23 0.63
N GLU A 153 4.77 -14.42 0.06
CA GLU A 153 3.45 -14.94 -0.29
C GLU A 153 3.04 -16.00 0.72
N TYR A 154 1.86 -15.84 1.30
CA TYR A 154 1.31 -16.71 2.33
C TYR A 154 0.00 -17.31 1.82
N THR A 155 -0.20 -18.61 2.06
CA THR A 155 -1.42 -19.30 1.62
C THR A 155 -2.02 -20.14 2.73
N ALA A 156 -3.35 -20.27 2.71
CA ALA A 156 -4.07 -21.19 3.57
C ALA A 156 -5.24 -21.81 2.82
N LYS A 157 -5.64 -23.01 3.24
CA LYS A 157 -6.84 -23.71 2.77
C LYS A 157 -7.72 -24.09 3.96
N ALA A 158 -9.02 -24.13 3.71
CA ALA A 158 -10.00 -24.70 4.64
C ALA A 158 -9.72 -26.19 4.85
N GLU A 159 -10.19 -26.73 5.97
CA GLU A 159 -9.99 -28.15 6.32
C GLU A 159 -11.08 -29.04 5.72
N GLU A 160 -12.27 -28.49 5.55
CA GLU A 160 -13.45 -29.12 4.95
C GLU A 160 -14.03 -28.18 3.87
N ASP A 161 -14.69 -28.75 2.87
CA ASP A 161 -15.42 -27.98 1.88
C ASP A 161 -16.82 -27.59 2.38
N SER A 162 -17.39 -26.55 1.77
CA SER A 162 -18.80 -26.19 1.95
C SER A 162 -19.55 -26.45 0.65
N HIS A 163 -20.40 -27.48 0.66
CA HIS A 163 -21.27 -27.83 -0.48
C HIS A 163 -20.48 -28.08 -1.78
N GLY A 164 -19.36 -28.79 -1.71
CA GLY A 164 -18.49 -29.09 -2.85
C GLY A 164 -17.41 -28.04 -3.13
N TRP A 165 -17.33 -26.97 -2.33
CA TRP A 165 -16.43 -25.84 -2.55
C TRP A 165 -15.42 -25.65 -1.40
N LEU A 166 -14.14 -25.86 -1.67
CA LEU A 166 -13.05 -25.68 -0.70
C LEU A 166 -12.52 -24.24 -0.75
N GLY A 167 -12.54 -23.54 0.38
CA GLY A 167 -11.99 -22.18 0.49
C GLY A 167 -10.46 -22.15 0.55
N GLU A 168 -9.87 -21.22 -0.20
CA GLU A 168 -8.43 -20.97 -0.26
C GLU A 168 -8.16 -19.46 -0.22
N VAL A 169 -7.01 -19.06 0.30
CA VAL A 169 -6.53 -17.68 0.22
C VAL A 169 -5.05 -17.63 -0.15
N LYS A 170 -4.69 -16.62 -0.95
CA LYS A 170 -3.32 -16.13 -1.10
C LYS A 170 -3.24 -14.70 -0.58
N VAL A 171 -2.29 -14.43 0.32
CA VAL A 171 -1.99 -13.11 0.88
C VAL A 171 -0.56 -12.74 0.47
N VAL A 172 -0.37 -11.54 -0.06
CA VAL A 172 0.94 -11.03 -0.49
C VAL A 172 1.35 -9.88 0.43
N VAL A 173 2.52 -10.00 1.05
CA VAL A 173 3.11 -8.98 1.91
C VAL A 173 4.35 -8.38 1.23
N ARG A 174 4.44 -7.05 1.19
CA ARG A 174 5.57 -6.28 0.65
C ARG A 174 5.81 -5.04 1.51
N ASP A 175 7.08 -4.72 1.79
CA ASP A 175 7.48 -3.64 2.70
C ASP A 175 6.77 -3.72 4.07
N GLY A 176 6.45 -4.93 4.54
CA GLY A 176 5.69 -5.18 5.78
C GLY A 176 4.21 -4.81 5.75
N GLN A 177 3.65 -4.53 4.57
CA GLN A 177 2.22 -4.30 4.34
C GLN A 177 1.59 -5.46 3.58
N ILE A 178 0.37 -5.86 3.92
CA ILE A 178 -0.50 -6.65 3.03
C ILE A 178 -0.80 -5.79 1.81
N VAL A 179 -0.34 -6.25 0.65
CA VAL A 179 -0.55 -5.57 -0.64
C VAL A 179 -1.50 -6.32 -1.57
N GLY A 180 -1.74 -7.61 -1.31
CA GLY A 180 -2.67 -8.41 -2.08
C GLY A 180 -3.40 -9.44 -1.23
N VAL A 181 -4.68 -9.65 -1.51
CA VAL A 181 -5.47 -10.76 -0.97
C VAL A 181 -6.33 -11.31 -2.10
N ASP A 182 -6.14 -12.58 -2.43
CA ASP A 182 -6.98 -13.35 -3.34
C ASP A 182 -7.65 -14.49 -2.57
N TYR A 183 -8.91 -14.31 -2.18
CA TYR A 183 -9.73 -15.42 -1.66
C TYR A 183 -10.54 -16.02 -2.79
N PHE A 184 -10.58 -17.35 -2.82
CA PHE A 184 -11.40 -18.09 -3.76
C PHE A 184 -11.87 -19.42 -3.18
N GLU A 185 -12.85 -20.02 -3.85
CA GLU A 185 -13.32 -21.36 -3.51
C GLU A 185 -13.19 -22.23 -4.76
N THR A 186 -12.76 -23.48 -4.59
CA THR A 186 -12.49 -24.41 -5.70
C THR A 186 -13.33 -25.67 -5.55
N ALA A 187 -13.88 -26.17 -6.67
CA ALA A 187 -14.69 -27.37 -6.71
C ALA A 187 -13.87 -28.62 -6.33
N VAL A 188 -14.29 -29.39 -5.33
CA VAL A 188 -13.58 -30.59 -4.85
C VAL A 188 -13.85 -31.84 -5.68
N ALA A 189 -14.92 -31.83 -6.48
CA ALA A 189 -15.34 -32.90 -7.39
C ALA A 189 -16.13 -32.32 -8.57
N ASP A 190 -16.36 -33.13 -9.60
CA ASP A 190 -17.32 -32.81 -10.66
C ASP A 190 -18.75 -32.72 -10.08
N MET A 191 -19.49 -31.67 -10.42
CA MET A 191 -20.86 -31.44 -9.94
C MET A 191 -21.67 -30.57 -10.90
N GLU A 192 -22.99 -30.56 -10.71
CA GLU A 192 -23.89 -29.61 -11.37
C GLU A 192 -23.91 -28.29 -10.57
N GLY A 193 -23.55 -27.20 -11.25
CA GLY A 193 -23.67 -25.84 -10.75
C GLY A 193 -24.85 -25.12 -11.40
N THR A 194 -25.12 -23.92 -10.92
CA THR A 194 -26.07 -23.00 -11.55
C THR A 194 -25.44 -21.62 -11.64
N LYS A 195 -25.59 -20.94 -12.76
CA LYS A 195 -25.11 -19.57 -12.98
C LYS A 195 -26.25 -18.61 -13.29
N VAL A 196 -26.01 -17.31 -13.09
CA VAL A 196 -26.98 -16.26 -13.48
C VAL A 196 -26.95 -16.06 -14.98
N VAL A 197 -28.13 -15.87 -15.59
CA VAL A 197 -28.26 -15.44 -16.99
C VAL A 197 -28.12 -13.93 -17.05
N PHE A 198 -27.18 -13.43 -17.85
CA PHE A 198 -26.94 -12.00 -18.08
C PHE A 198 -27.45 -11.57 -19.47
N ASN A 199 -27.81 -10.29 -19.60
CA ASN A 199 -28.13 -9.67 -20.89
C ASN A 199 -26.86 -9.19 -21.63
N GLU A 200 -27.01 -8.60 -22.81
CA GLU A 200 -25.89 -8.07 -23.62
C GLU A 200 -25.12 -6.93 -22.92
N ASP A 201 -25.73 -6.27 -21.94
CA ASP A 201 -25.15 -5.19 -21.12
C ASP A 201 -24.45 -5.71 -19.84
N ASN A 202 -24.44 -7.03 -19.61
CA ASN A 202 -23.96 -7.72 -18.39
C ASN A 202 -24.81 -7.49 -17.13
N GLU A 203 -26.09 -7.15 -17.27
CA GLU A 203 -27.04 -7.07 -16.17
C GLU A 203 -27.77 -8.42 -15.96
N PRO A 204 -28.05 -8.85 -14.71
CA PRO A 204 -28.83 -10.05 -14.43
C PRO A 204 -30.23 -9.99 -15.03
N VAL A 205 -30.60 -10.99 -15.83
CA VAL A 205 -31.98 -11.16 -16.32
C VAL A 205 -32.84 -11.68 -15.17
N THR A 206 -33.93 -10.99 -14.82
CA THR A 206 -34.81 -11.39 -13.72
C THR A 206 -36.08 -12.13 -14.16
N ASP A 207 -36.69 -12.86 -13.23
CA ASP A 207 -38.04 -13.44 -13.33
C ASP A 207 -39.14 -12.45 -12.89
N GLU A 208 -40.39 -12.91 -12.85
CA GLU A 208 -41.55 -12.10 -12.47
C GLU A 208 -41.55 -11.67 -10.98
N ASP A 209 -40.82 -12.39 -10.12
CA ASP A 209 -40.60 -12.06 -8.71
C ASP A 209 -39.42 -11.10 -8.51
N GLY A 210 -38.68 -10.75 -9.58
CA GLY A 210 -37.48 -9.93 -9.53
C GLY A 210 -36.21 -10.69 -9.10
N LYS A 211 -36.22 -12.03 -9.07
CA LYS A 211 -35.03 -12.84 -8.78
C LYS A 211 -34.22 -13.08 -10.06
N PRO A 212 -32.88 -13.17 -9.99
CA PRO A 212 -32.07 -13.54 -11.15
C PRO A 212 -32.49 -14.91 -11.70
N LYS A 213 -32.70 -15.00 -13.01
CA LYS A 213 -32.84 -16.27 -13.72
C LYS A 213 -31.52 -17.00 -13.74
N THR A 214 -31.58 -18.32 -13.61
CA THR A 214 -30.41 -19.18 -13.59
C THR A 214 -30.50 -20.28 -14.63
N GLU A 215 -29.35 -20.73 -15.11
CA GLU A 215 -29.20 -21.93 -15.93
C GLU A 215 -28.20 -22.91 -15.29
N GLU A 216 -28.38 -24.20 -15.57
CA GLU A 216 -27.50 -25.28 -15.12
C GLU A 216 -26.18 -25.27 -15.91
N VAL A 217 -25.08 -25.62 -15.26
CA VAL A 217 -23.75 -25.69 -15.86
C VAL A 217 -22.92 -26.80 -15.21
N GLU A 218 -22.17 -27.56 -16.01
CA GLU A 218 -21.22 -28.53 -15.47
C GLU A 218 -20.04 -27.81 -14.80
N VAL A 219 -19.72 -28.19 -13.57
CA VAL A 219 -18.52 -27.74 -12.85
C VAL A 219 -17.57 -28.93 -12.72
N LYS A 220 -16.29 -28.73 -13.03
CA LYS A 220 -15.27 -29.77 -12.93
C LYS A 220 -14.45 -29.62 -11.67
N GLN A 221 -13.93 -30.75 -11.18
CA GLN A 221 -12.97 -30.74 -10.08
C GLN A 221 -11.79 -29.81 -10.41
N GLY A 222 -11.50 -28.87 -9.51
CA GLY A 222 -10.46 -27.86 -9.70
C GLY A 222 -10.95 -26.53 -10.29
N ASP A 223 -12.21 -26.43 -10.75
CA ASP A 223 -12.77 -25.16 -11.20
C ASP A 223 -12.89 -24.15 -10.05
N ARG A 224 -12.47 -22.91 -10.29
CA ARG A 224 -12.64 -21.79 -9.37
C ARG A 224 -14.08 -21.29 -9.42
N LYS A 225 -14.69 -21.05 -8.25
CA LYS A 225 -16.02 -20.44 -8.11
C LYS A 225 -16.03 -19.06 -8.73
N SER A 226 -16.99 -18.81 -9.62
CA SER A 226 -17.13 -17.59 -10.40
C SER A 226 -18.59 -17.36 -10.82
N VAL A 227 -18.90 -16.21 -11.40
CA VAL A 227 -20.22 -15.93 -11.96
C VAL A 227 -20.63 -16.90 -13.09
N GLU A 228 -19.67 -17.62 -13.68
CA GLU A 228 -19.92 -18.62 -14.72
C GLU A 228 -20.33 -19.99 -14.18
N ASN A 229 -20.21 -20.24 -12.88
CA ASN A 229 -20.58 -21.52 -12.26
C ASN A 229 -21.35 -21.41 -10.93
N TYR A 230 -21.68 -20.19 -10.49
CA TYR A 230 -22.32 -19.96 -9.20
C TYR A 230 -23.28 -18.76 -9.21
N ALA A 231 -24.54 -19.01 -8.85
CA ALA A 231 -25.63 -18.04 -9.02
C ALA A 231 -25.72 -16.94 -7.94
N TYR A 232 -25.09 -17.12 -6.77
CA TYR A 232 -25.22 -16.18 -5.66
C TYR A 232 -24.23 -15.01 -5.76
N LEU A 233 -24.54 -14.04 -6.63
CA LEU A 233 -23.64 -12.92 -6.99
C LEU A 233 -23.09 -12.13 -5.78
N ASN A 234 -23.89 -11.93 -4.72
CA ASN A 234 -23.47 -11.26 -3.48
C ASN A 234 -22.22 -11.90 -2.84
N THR A 235 -21.93 -13.18 -3.14
CA THR A 235 -20.71 -13.86 -2.66
C THR A 235 -19.46 -13.17 -3.17
N PHE A 236 -19.42 -12.79 -4.46
CA PHE A 236 -18.26 -12.14 -5.08
C PHE A 236 -18.10 -10.69 -4.63
N GLU A 237 -19.21 -10.01 -4.38
CA GLU A 237 -19.21 -8.68 -3.76
C GLU A 237 -18.62 -8.74 -2.34
N VAL A 238 -19.10 -9.67 -1.50
CA VAL A 238 -18.57 -9.89 -0.15
C VAL A 238 -17.08 -10.23 -0.16
N ILE A 239 -16.63 -11.11 -1.06
CA ILE A 239 -15.20 -11.43 -1.22
C ILE A 239 -14.40 -10.15 -1.54
N THR A 240 -14.87 -9.34 -2.48
CA THR A 240 -14.21 -8.09 -2.90
C THR A 240 -14.14 -7.07 -1.75
N GLN A 241 -15.23 -6.88 -1.01
CA GLN A 241 -15.29 -5.97 0.13
C GLN A 241 -14.37 -6.44 1.27
N MET A 242 -14.34 -7.74 1.57
CA MET A 242 -13.46 -8.32 2.59
C MET A 242 -11.98 -8.20 2.23
N GLN A 243 -11.60 -8.46 0.96
CA GLN A 243 -10.24 -8.25 0.47
C GLN A 243 -9.80 -6.79 0.65
N LYS A 244 -10.67 -5.82 0.28
CA LYS A 244 -10.45 -4.39 0.50
C LYS A 244 -10.23 -4.07 1.98
N LEU A 245 -11.14 -4.48 2.88
CA LEU A 245 -11.03 -4.22 4.31
C LEU A 245 -9.72 -4.76 4.92
N ILE A 246 -9.30 -5.97 4.51
CA ILE A 246 -8.09 -6.61 5.05
C ILE A 246 -6.82 -5.90 4.56
N ILE A 247 -6.77 -5.49 3.28
CA ILE A 247 -5.66 -4.71 2.73
C ILE A 247 -5.61 -3.32 3.38
N ASP A 248 -6.75 -2.64 3.51
CA ASP A 248 -6.84 -1.29 4.07
C ASP A 248 -6.36 -1.27 5.54
N ASN A 249 -6.81 -2.22 6.36
CA ASN A 249 -6.43 -2.34 7.77
C ASN A 249 -5.09 -3.07 8.02
N ASN A 250 -4.41 -3.53 6.96
CA ASN A 250 -3.17 -4.29 7.04
C ASN A 250 -3.27 -5.59 7.88
N GLY A 251 -4.45 -6.22 7.88
CA GLY A 251 -4.76 -7.39 8.69
C GLY A 251 -6.27 -7.59 8.89
N THR A 252 -6.64 -8.52 9.76
CA THR A 252 -8.04 -8.78 10.14
C THR A 252 -8.45 -8.10 11.45
N ASP A 253 -7.51 -7.51 12.18
CA ASP A 253 -7.77 -6.86 13.46
C ASP A 253 -8.53 -5.54 13.24
N ASN A 254 -9.61 -5.33 14.00
CA ASN A 254 -10.45 -4.12 13.98
C ASN A 254 -11.16 -3.82 12.63
N ILE A 255 -11.29 -4.80 11.73
CA ILE A 255 -12.08 -4.61 10.50
C ILE A 255 -13.58 -4.48 10.81
N ASP A 256 -14.26 -3.54 10.15
CA ASP A 256 -15.71 -3.36 10.27
C ASP A 256 -16.45 -4.44 9.46
N LEU A 257 -16.65 -5.60 10.08
CA LEU A 257 -17.38 -6.71 9.46
C LEU A 257 -18.86 -6.38 9.21
N ASP A 258 -19.44 -5.46 9.99
CA ASP A 258 -20.87 -5.11 9.90
C ASP A 258 -21.16 -4.23 8.68
N SER A 259 -20.14 -3.56 8.11
CA SER A 259 -20.26 -2.87 6.83
C SER A 259 -20.46 -3.81 5.63
N VAL A 260 -20.15 -5.11 5.77
CA VAL A 260 -20.21 -6.11 4.69
C VAL A 260 -21.42 -7.02 4.88
N THR A 261 -22.48 -6.82 4.09
CA THR A 261 -23.75 -7.53 4.29
C THR A 261 -23.85 -8.88 3.57
N GLY A 262 -24.41 -9.88 4.26
CA GLY A 262 -24.66 -11.21 3.68
C GLY A 262 -23.48 -12.16 3.77
N ALA A 263 -23.61 -13.32 3.10
CA ALA A 263 -22.62 -14.40 2.99
C ALA A 263 -21.72 -14.61 4.24
N THR A 264 -22.32 -14.69 5.43
CA THR A 264 -21.59 -14.68 6.72
C THR A 264 -20.56 -15.80 6.81
N GLY A 265 -20.85 -17.02 6.30
CA GLY A 265 -19.87 -18.11 6.24
C GLY A 265 -18.64 -17.76 5.40
N THR A 266 -18.82 -17.11 4.25
CA THR A 266 -17.71 -16.62 3.42
C THR A 266 -16.90 -15.54 4.15
N ARG A 267 -17.55 -14.59 4.84
CA ARG A 267 -16.84 -13.57 5.65
C ARG A 267 -15.96 -14.20 6.74
N THR A 268 -16.51 -15.16 7.50
CA THR A 268 -15.79 -15.89 8.55
C THR A 268 -14.62 -16.69 7.94
N ASN A 269 -14.87 -17.46 6.88
CA ASN A 269 -13.82 -18.25 6.21
C ASN A 269 -12.65 -17.37 5.71
N ILE A 270 -12.93 -16.18 5.16
CA ILE A 270 -11.88 -15.25 4.72
C ILE A 270 -11.00 -14.82 5.91
N VAL A 271 -11.63 -14.41 7.02
CA VAL A 271 -10.89 -13.97 8.23
C VAL A 271 -10.05 -15.11 8.81
N ASP A 272 -10.62 -16.30 8.95
CA ASP A 272 -9.92 -17.46 9.52
C ASP A 272 -8.74 -17.91 8.63
N LEU A 273 -8.92 -17.92 7.31
CA LEU A 273 -7.85 -18.30 6.38
C LEU A 273 -6.77 -17.24 6.26
N VAL A 274 -7.09 -15.94 6.28
CA VAL A 274 -6.08 -14.87 6.30
C VAL A 274 -5.27 -14.92 7.60
N ASN A 275 -5.92 -15.16 8.74
CA ASN A 275 -5.23 -15.36 10.01
C ASN A 275 -4.28 -16.57 9.97
N LYS A 276 -4.76 -17.71 9.47
CA LYS A 276 -3.97 -18.95 9.30
C LYS A 276 -2.78 -18.76 8.35
N ALA A 277 -2.97 -18.03 7.25
CA ALA A 277 -1.89 -17.70 6.30
C ALA A 277 -0.81 -16.81 6.95
N LEU A 278 -1.23 -15.82 7.74
CA LEU A 278 -0.33 -14.84 8.35
C LEU A 278 0.35 -15.29 9.65
N GLU A 279 0.11 -16.52 10.14
CA GLU A 279 0.80 -17.06 11.33
C GLU A 279 2.33 -16.99 11.20
N GLY A 280 2.87 -17.30 10.03
CA GLY A 280 4.30 -17.19 9.73
C GLY A 280 4.79 -15.78 9.37
N ALA A 281 3.88 -14.83 9.13
CA ALA A 281 4.20 -13.50 8.63
C ALA A 281 4.51 -12.48 9.73
N LYS A 282 4.13 -12.73 10.99
CA LYS A 282 4.38 -11.79 12.10
C LYS A 282 5.88 -11.69 12.36
N LEU A 283 6.42 -10.47 12.53
CA LEU A 283 7.85 -10.21 12.75
C LEU A 283 8.35 -10.79 14.09
#